data_AF-A0A2V9HI65-F1
#
_entry.id   AF-A0A2V9HI65-F1
#
_cell.length_a   1.000
_cell.length_b   1.000
_cell.length_c   1.000
_cell.angle_alpha   90.00
_cell.angle_beta   90.00
_cell.angle_gamma   90.00
#
_symmetry.space_group_name_H-M   'P 1'
#
loop_
_entity.id
_entity.type
_entity.pdbx_description
1 polymer ?
#
loop_
_entity_poly.entity_id
_entity_poly.type
_entity_poly.pdbx_seq_one_letter_code
_entity_poly.pdbx_strand_id
1 'polypeptide(L)'
;MEFEPVSVGSMNALALGPELTLSNLSVQDGATNSIMGALNASPETSFALSINGSSWAPLFNNAGPASANPIGSVLTVSAQPFATGQVASGMNSFLGPDLPLFSSASQGISFGSPSAAVTSCANSSDTLFTLPVASQPPILTDQNFGTLLYGDPFPSAWLRIFSFCQKASLQIPVPGSGAIVPFLLVDGESTALPTGPVAPLVSAVRNPTINGVSLSVPTTINSTAITLSWSPPSSGTPTSYAAQLFVLGTQPDGSMLYFPSEKFSTAKTSMIPPITLQAGQVFVLLLTAQIDGLANVESRPNRSGLPIAYANFVSAPVTVGSSGVGMVIHGDAAAAERILTPQPISEPPPIWHLEVRRPQ
;
A
#
# COMPACT_ATOMS: atom_id res chain seq x y z
N MET A 1 5.13 0.00 -27.92
CA MET A 1 3.83 0.63 -27.66
C MET A 1 4.09 2.07 -27.28
N GLU A 2 3.21 2.98 -27.66
CA GLU A 2 3.30 4.40 -27.34
C GLU A 2 2.12 4.81 -26.44
N PHE A 3 2.38 5.73 -25.51
CA PHE A 3 1.32 6.36 -24.72
C PHE A 3 0.97 7.70 -25.36
N GLU A 4 -0.32 7.93 -25.59
CA GLU A 4 -0.82 9.15 -26.20
C GLU A 4 -1.60 9.98 -25.17
N PRO A 5 -1.47 11.32 -25.20
CA PRO A 5 -2.33 12.20 -24.44
C PRO A 5 -3.79 12.02 -24.84
N VAL A 6 -4.67 11.82 -23.86
CA VAL A 6 -6.12 11.74 -24.05
C VAL A 6 -6.83 12.68 -23.09
N SER A 7 -7.94 13.24 -23.53
CA SER A 7 -8.86 14.01 -22.67
C SER A 7 -10.18 13.27 -22.56
N VAL A 8 -10.59 12.98 -21.31
CA VAL A 8 -11.80 12.20 -21.01
C VAL A 8 -12.59 13.01 -20.00
N GLY A 9 -13.68 13.62 -20.45
CA GLY A 9 -14.40 14.64 -19.68
C GLY A 9 -13.50 15.82 -19.33
N SER A 10 -13.40 16.13 -18.03
CA SER A 10 -12.50 17.17 -17.50
C SER A 10 -11.07 16.68 -17.21
N MET A 11 -10.79 15.39 -17.40
CA MET A 11 -9.51 14.77 -17.06
C MET A 11 -8.58 14.76 -18.27
N ASN A 12 -7.32 15.17 -18.06
CA ASN A 12 -6.22 14.90 -18.98
C ASN A 12 -5.46 13.67 -18.50
N ALA A 13 -5.10 12.80 -19.43
CA ALA A 13 -4.53 11.50 -19.13
C ALA A 13 -3.59 11.01 -20.23
N LEU A 14 -2.95 9.88 -19.96
CA LEU A 14 -2.23 9.08 -20.94
C LEU A 14 -2.96 7.76 -21.11
N ALA A 15 -3.25 7.39 -22.35
CA ALA A 15 -3.78 6.08 -22.71
C ALA A 15 -2.77 5.36 -23.58
N LEU A 16 -2.72 4.04 -23.47
CA LEU A 16 -1.95 3.21 -24.39
C LEU A 16 -2.56 3.38 -25.78
N GLY A 17 -1.74 3.83 -26.73
CA GLY A 17 -2.12 4.13 -28.10
C GLY A 17 -1.54 3.08 -29.06
N PRO A 18 -1.00 3.51 -30.21
CA PRO A 18 -0.44 2.63 -31.22
C PRO A 18 0.69 1.70 -30.74
N GLU A 19 0.82 0.56 -31.39
CA GLU A 19 1.82 -0.45 -31.08
C GLU A 19 2.63 -0.90 -32.31
N LEU A 20 3.85 -1.37 -32.04
CA LEU A 20 4.69 -2.04 -33.02
C LEU A 20 4.97 -3.45 -32.50
N THR A 21 4.41 -4.45 -33.17
CA THR A 21 4.71 -5.85 -32.90
C THR A 21 5.96 -6.25 -33.69
N LEU A 22 7.00 -6.68 -32.97
CA LEU A 22 8.23 -7.22 -33.56
C LEU A 22 8.36 -8.69 -33.21
N SER A 23 8.36 -9.55 -34.23
CA SER A 23 8.45 -11.00 -34.07
C SER A 23 9.88 -11.52 -33.85
N ASN A 24 10.91 -10.74 -34.20
CA ASN A 24 12.32 -11.14 -34.15
C ASN A 24 13.21 -10.02 -33.59
N LEU A 25 12.80 -9.37 -32.50
CA LEU A 25 13.65 -8.37 -31.86
C LEU A 25 14.89 -9.05 -31.25
N SER A 26 16.08 -8.77 -31.79
CA SER A 26 17.35 -9.14 -31.17
C SER A 26 17.92 -7.94 -30.43
N VAL A 27 18.16 -8.09 -29.13
CA VAL A 27 18.81 -7.07 -28.31
C VAL A 27 20.26 -7.48 -28.09
N GLN A 28 21.19 -6.62 -28.51
CA GLN A 28 22.62 -6.80 -28.26
C GLN A 28 23.05 -5.95 -27.06
N ASP A 29 23.65 -6.60 -26.06
CA ASP A 29 24.16 -5.93 -24.87
C ASP A 29 25.34 -4.99 -25.21
N GLY A 30 25.38 -3.84 -24.54
CA GLY A 30 26.37 -2.79 -24.78
C GLY A 30 26.28 -2.06 -26.13
N ALA A 31 25.25 -2.34 -26.95
CA ALA A 31 25.02 -1.68 -28.23
C ALA A 31 23.75 -0.82 -28.23
N THR A 32 23.70 0.19 -29.11
CA THR A 32 22.47 0.92 -29.41
C THR A 32 21.55 0.01 -30.25
N ASN A 33 20.46 -0.45 -29.64
CA ASN A 33 19.45 -1.27 -30.31
C ASN A 33 18.38 -0.37 -30.93
N SER A 34 18.41 -0.21 -32.26
CA SER A 34 17.41 0.59 -32.99
C SER A 34 16.14 -0.23 -33.24
N ILE A 35 15.04 0.19 -32.62
CA ILE A 35 13.70 -0.35 -32.88
C ILE A 35 13.08 0.47 -34.01
N MET A 36 12.94 -0.11 -35.20
CA MET A 36 12.39 0.57 -36.38
C MET A 36 11.11 -0.12 -36.85
N GLY A 37 10.10 0.66 -37.20
CA GLY A 37 8.83 0.19 -37.74
C GLY A 37 7.74 1.24 -37.63
N ALA A 38 6.68 1.11 -38.42
CA ALA A 38 5.48 1.93 -38.25
C ALA A 38 4.65 1.40 -37.08
N LEU A 39 4.18 2.30 -36.22
CA LEU A 39 3.18 1.95 -35.23
C LEU A 39 1.83 1.71 -35.93
N ASN A 40 1.15 0.64 -35.53
CA ASN A 40 -0.21 0.32 -35.96
C ASN A 40 -1.18 0.67 -34.83
N ALA A 41 -2.45 0.94 -35.18
CA ALA A 41 -3.47 1.10 -34.16
C ALA A 41 -3.58 -0.17 -33.32
N SER A 42 -3.51 -0.01 -31.99
CA SER A 42 -3.81 -1.10 -31.05
C SER A 42 -5.30 -1.42 -31.06
N PRO A 43 -5.73 -2.65 -30.75
CA PRO A 43 -7.15 -2.95 -30.54
C PRO A 43 -7.73 -2.01 -29.48
N GLU A 44 -8.74 -1.22 -29.84
CA GLU A 44 -9.35 -0.26 -28.91
C GLU A 44 -10.38 -0.93 -28.02
N THR A 45 -10.38 -0.55 -26.75
CA THR A 45 -11.38 -0.93 -25.74
C THR A 45 -11.93 0.33 -25.07
N SER A 46 -13.15 0.23 -24.52
CA SER A 46 -13.73 1.33 -23.75
C SER A 46 -14.61 0.89 -22.60
N PHE A 47 -14.82 1.81 -21.65
CA PHE A 47 -15.87 1.71 -20.63
C PHE A 47 -16.36 3.09 -20.23
N ALA A 48 -17.58 3.16 -19.68
CA ALA A 48 -18.13 4.40 -19.13
C ALA A 48 -17.48 4.71 -17.77
N LEU A 49 -16.88 5.89 -17.64
CA LEU A 49 -16.20 6.33 -16.44
C LEU A 49 -17.01 7.41 -15.72
N SER A 50 -17.42 7.10 -14.50
CA SER A 50 -18.04 8.06 -13.58
C SER A 50 -17.57 7.79 -12.16
N ILE A 51 -17.26 8.85 -11.42
CA ILE A 51 -16.80 8.80 -10.03
C ILE A 51 -17.81 9.54 -9.15
N ASN A 52 -18.31 8.87 -8.11
CA ASN A 52 -19.19 9.44 -7.11
C ASN A 52 -18.36 10.20 -6.05
N GLY A 53 -17.79 11.34 -6.45
CA GLY A 53 -16.91 12.14 -5.60
C GLY A 53 -17.56 12.60 -4.29
N SER A 54 -18.89 12.81 -4.29
CA SER A 54 -19.64 13.16 -3.08
C SER A 54 -19.63 12.07 -2.01
N SER A 55 -19.37 10.81 -2.40
CA SER A 55 -19.21 9.68 -1.47
C SER A 55 -17.76 9.47 -1.01
N TRP A 56 -16.77 9.93 -1.78
CA TRP A 56 -15.35 9.86 -1.40
C TRP A 56 -14.95 10.95 -0.41
N ALA A 57 -15.40 12.19 -0.62
CA ALA A 57 -15.01 13.31 0.23
C ALA A 57 -15.30 13.08 1.74
N PRO A 58 -16.45 12.50 2.14
CA PRO A 58 -16.74 12.26 3.56
C PRO A 58 -15.83 11.24 4.25
N LEU A 59 -15.11 10.39 3.51
CA LEU A 59 -14.17 9.44 4.12
C LEU A 59 -13.09 10.15 4.93
N PHE A 60 -12.63 11.31 4.44
CA PHE A 60 -11.57 12.09 5.07
C PHE A 60 -12.06 12.97 6.23
N ASN A 61 -13.37 13.14 6.42
CA ASN A 61 -13.93 13.89 7.55
C ASN A 61 -13.69 13.17 8.88
N ASN A 62 -13.63 11.84 8.87
CA ASN A 62 -13.46 11.01 10.06
C ASN A 62 -12.17 10.18 10.01
N ALA A 63 -11.23 10.55 9.14
CA ALA A 63 -9.96 9.84 8.98
C ALA A 63 -8.97 10.09 10.13
N GLY A 64 -9.35 10.88 11.14
CA GLY A 64 -8.53 11.10 12.33
C GLY A 64 -9.14 12.08 13.34
N PRO A 65 -8.34 12.65 14.26
CA PRO A 65 -8.80 13.64 15.24
C PRO A 65 -9.27 14.97 14.62
N ALA A 66 -8.83 15.24 13.38
CA ALA A 66 -9.27 16.36 12.57
C ALA A 66 -9.62 15.84 11.16
N SER A 67 -10.35 16.63 10.38
CA SER A 67 -10.58 16.30 8.98
C SER A 67 -9.26 16.36 8.20
N ALA A 68 -9.01 15.33 7.39
CA ALA A 68 -7.90 15.36 6.45
C ALA A 68 -8.31 16.16 5.20
N ASN A 69 -7.40 16.98 4.69
CA ASN A 69 -7.65 17.78 3.49
C ASN A 69 -7.31 16.97 2.24
N PRO A 70 -8.27 16.68 1.34
CA PRO A 70 -7.96 16.02 0.07
C PRO A 70 -6.98 16.86 -0.76
N ILE A 71 -5.92 16.21 -1.26
CA ILE A 71 -4.83 16.86 -2.02
C ILE A 71 -4.73 16.36 -3.46
N GLY A 72 -5.36 15.23 -3.78
CA GLY A 72 -5.31 14.69 -5.13
C GLY A 72 -6.10 13.39 -5.26
N SER A 73 -6.22 12.93 -6.50
CA SER A 73 -6.70 11.58 -6.79
C SER A 73 -5.84 10.93 -7.87
N VAL A 74 -5.91 9.60 -7.96
CA VAL A 74 -5.23 8.81 -9.00
C VAL A 74 -6.26 7.87 -9.59
N LEU A 75 -6.24 7.77 -10.92
CA LEU A 75 -7.04 6.81 -11.67
C LEU A 75 -6.13 6.08 -12.65
N THR A 76 -6.17 4.75 -12.60
CA THR A 76 -5.39 3.90 -13.52
C THR A 76 -6.22 2.73 -14.04
N VAL A 77 -5.83 2.26 -15.22
CA VAL A 77 -6.26 0.97 -15.77
C VAL A 77 -4.99 0.21 -16.15
N SER A 78 -4.92 -1.06 -15.77
CA SER A 78 -3.80 -1.93 -16.12
C SER A 78 -4.27 -3.33 -16.51
N ALA A 79 -3.45 -4.01 -17.30
CA ALA A 79 -3.56 -5.44 -17.53
C ALA A 79 -2.52 -6.18 -16.69
N GLN A 80 -2.95 -7.26 -16.03
CA GLN A 80 -2.05 -8.09 -15.25
C GLN A 80 -1.78 -9.42 -15.95
N PRO A 81 -0.53 -9.69 -16.37
CA PRO A 81 -0.19 -10.89 -17.09
C PRO A 81 -0.08 -12.10 -16.16
N PHE A 82 -0.29 -13.28 -16.74
CA PHE A 82 -0.04 -14.58 -16.11
C PHE A 82 -0.81 -14.89 -14.81
N ALA A 83 -1.83 -14.09 -14.47
CA ALA A 83 -2.70 -14.35 -13.33
C ALA A 83 -4.15 -14.60 -13.80
N THR A 84 -4.66 -15.79 -13.48
CA THR A 84 -6.06 -16.16 -13.73
C THR A 84 -6.78 -16.34 -12.41
N GLY A 85 -7.79 -15.49 -12.15
CA GLY A 85 -8.63 -15.60 -10.96
C GLY A 85 -7.97 -15.18 -9.64
N GLN A 86 -6.79 -14.56 -9.67
CA GLN A 86 -6.10 -13.95 -8.52
C GLN A 86 -5.32 -12.72 -9.02
N VAL A 87 -4.95 -11.82 -8.12
CA VAL A 87 -4.04 -10.72 -8.43
C VAL A 87 -2.60 -11.20 -8.20
N ALA A 88 -1.72 -11.05 -9.20
CA ALA A 88 -0.32 -11.53 -9.20
C ALA A 88 0.52 -10.93 -8.06
N SER A 89 0.18 -9.70 -7.68
CA SER A 89 0.69 -9.04 -6.49
C SER A 89 -0.47 -8.59 -5.62
N GLY A 90 -0.40 -8.88 -4.31
CA GLY A 90 -1.26 -8.21 -3.36
C GLY A 90 -1.05 -6.69 -3.38
N MET A 91 -1.95 -5.96 -2.70
CA MET A 91 -1.73 -4.58 -2.29
C MET A 91 -0.26 -4.44 -1.86
N ASN A 92 0.52 -3.58 -2.55
CA ASN A 92 1.88 -3.11 -2.16
C ASN A 92 3.10 -3.64 -2.93
N SER A 93 2.99 -4.33 -4.08
CA SER A 93 4.20 -4.46 -4.92
C SER A 93 4.42 -3.21 -5.76
N PHE A 94 5.48 -2.49 -5.40
CA PHE A 94 6.09 -1.43 -6.20
C PHE A 94 6.54 -1.92 -7.60
N LEU A 95 6.65 -3.25 -7.80
CA LEU A 95 7.16 -3.91 -8.99
C LEU A 95 6.28 -5.09 -9.44
N GLY A 96 4.96 -4.98 -9.24
CA GLY A 96 3.99 -5.96 -9.76
C GLY A 96 3.90 -5.88 -11.28
N PRO A 97 3.53 -6.95 -12.00
CA PRO A 97 3.65 -7.04 -13.45
C PRO A 97 2.56 -6.25 -14.20
N ASP A 98 1.99 -5.23 -13.59
CA ASP A 98 0.87 -4.47 -14.14
C ASP A 98 1.35 -3.67 -15.35
N LEU A 99 0.76 -3.95 -16.50
CA LEU A 99 1.02 -3.25 -17.75
C LEU A 99 0.02 -2.11 -17.85
N PRO A 100 0.46 -0.84 -17.76
CA PRO A 100 -0.46 0.28 -17.74
C PRO A 100 -1.16 0.45 -19.10
N LEU A 101 -2.48 0.60 -19.05
CA LEU A 101 -3.35 0.86 -20.18
C LEU A 101 -3.84 2.32 -20.17
N PHE A 102 -4.01 2.88 -18.98
CA PHE A 102 -4.42 4.26 -18.77
C PHE A 102 -3.88 4.78 -17.44
N SER A 103 -3.50 6.06 -17.41
CA SER A 103 -3.22 6.79 -16.17
C SER A 103 -3.61 8.26 -16.29
N SER A 104 -4.22 8.83 -15.25
CA SER A 104 -4.41 10.27 -15.15
C SER A 104 -3.07 11.01 -15.24
N ALA A 105 -3.03 12.12 -15.98
CA ALA A 105 -1.81 12.92 -16.14
C ALA A 105 -1.64 13.88 -14.96
N SER A 106 -0.42 14.06 -14.48
CA SER A 106 -0.09 15.11 -13.52
C SER A 106 0.12 16.46 -14.16
N GLN A 107 -0.31 17.50 -13.47
CA GLN A 107 0.20 18.84 -13.69
C GLN A 107 1.67 18.89 -13.26
N GLY A 108 2.61 19.02 -14.21
CA GLY A 108 3.99 19.45 -13.92
C GLY A 108 5.12 18.41 -13.95
N ILE A 109 4.89 17.17 -14.37
CA ILE A 109 5.99 16.21 -14.62
C ILE A 109 6.22 16.10 -16.14
N SER A 110 7.43 16.39 -16.60
CA SER A 110 7.82 16.21 -18.00
C SER A 110 7.88 14.72 -18.36
N PHE A 111 7.45 14.40 -19.59
CA PHE A 111 7.27 13.09 -20.24
C PHE A 111 8.54 12.21 -20.30
N GLY A 112 9.13 11.84 -19.16
CA GLY A 112 10.48 11.26 -19.10
C GLY A 112 10.61 9.82 -18.60
N SER A 113 9.57 9.18 -18.06
CA SER A 113 9.62 7.72 -17.78
C SER A 113 8.23 7.15 -17.44
N PRO A 114 7.68 6.23 -18.26
CA PRO A 114 6.44 5.52 -17.93
C PRO A 114 6.67 4.32 -16.98
N SER A 115 7.90 4.06 -16.52
CA SER A 115 8.20 2.90 -15.66
C SER A 115 8.22 3.19 -14.16
N ALA A 116 8.28 4.46 -13.73
CA ALA A 116 8.30 4.84 -12.32
C ALA A 116 7.05 5.63 -11.86
N ALA A 117 6.16 5.99 -12.78
CA ALA A 117 5.05 6.91 -12.54
C ALA A 117 3.65 6.26 -12.55
N VAL A 118 3.56 4.93 -12.71
CA VAL A 118 2.28 4.21 -12.86
C VAL A 118 2.04 3.25 -11.72
N THR A 119 2.35 3.69 -10.50
CA THR A 119 2.08 2.90 -9.30
C THR A 119 0.71 3.28 -8.76
N SER A 120 -0.19 2.30 -8.93
CA SER A 120 -1.44 1.98 -8.25
C SER A 120 -1.81 2.73 -6.96
N CYS A 121 -3.07 2.52 -6.59
CA CYS A 121 -3.58 2.76 -5.26
C CYS A 121 -2.74 1.97 -4.23
N ALA A 122 -1.61 2.53 -3.79
CA ALA A 122 -0.86 2.01 -2.66
C ALA A 122 -1.53 2.48 -1.37
N ASN A 123 -1.68 1.58 -0.40
CA ASN A 123 -2.18 1.96 0.91
C ASN A 123 -1.17 2.91 1.59
N SER A 124 -1.66 3.78 2.47
CA SER A 124 -0.82 4.77 3.15
C SER A 124 0.22 4.18 4.11
N SER A 125 0.24 2.85 4.30
CA SER A 125 1.22 2.16 5.14
C SER A 125 2.62 2.02 4.53
N ASP A 126 2.77 2.13 3.21
CA ASP A 126 4.05 1.82 2.52
C ASP A 126 4.73 3.02 1.84
N THR A 127 4.11 4.21 1.83
CA THR A 127 4.54 5.33 0.98
C THR A 127 4.74 6.63 1.74
N LEU A 128 5.75 6.69 2.63
CA LEU A 128 6.22 7.98 3.17
C LEU A 128 7.27 8.67 2.28
N PHE A 129 7.83 7.97 1.28
CA PHE A 129 8.98 8.48 0.51
C PHE A 129 8.85 8.43 -1.03
N THR A 130 7.69 8.09 -1.58
CA THR A 130 7.50 8.17 -3.03
C THR A 130 7.05 9.57 -3.40
N LEU A 131 7.95 10.30 -4.08
CA LEU A 131 7.79 11.48 -4.97
C LEU A 131 6.34 11.78 -5.41
N PRO A 132 5.97 13.03 -5.73
CA PRO A 132 4.60 13.39 -6.11
C PRO A 132 4.11 12.46 -7.21
N VAL A 133 3.37 11.43 -6.81
CA VAL A 133 2.70 10.52 -7.73
C VAL A 133 1.80 11.41 -8.54
N ALA A 134 1.77 11.19 -9.83
CA ALA A 134 1.01 12.02 -10.73
C ALA A 134 -0.47 12.05 -10.33
N SER A 135 -0.87 13.03 -9.51
CA SER A 135 -2.23 13.14 -9.01
C SER A 135 -2.92 14.29 -9.71
N GLN A 136 -4.05 13.99 -10.34
CA GLN A 136 -5.01 15.00 -10.71
C GLN A 136 -5.61 15.63 -9.44
N PRO A 137 -6.30 16.78 -9.54
CA PRO A 137 -7.04 17.35 -8.42
C PRO A 137 -7.97 16.33 -7.74
N PRO A 138 -8.27 16.48 -6.44
CA PRO A 138 -9.21 15.61 -5.76
C PRO A 138 -10.62 15.73 -6.39
N ILE A 139 -11.31 14.61 -6.53
CA ILE A 139 -12.67 14.54 -7.07
C ILE A 139 -13.65 14.59 -5.90
N LEU A 140 -14.12 15.80 -5.55
CA LEU A 140 -14.95 16.03 -4.36
C LEU A 140 -16.45 16.08 -4.63
N THR A 141 -16.82 16.16 -5.90
CA THR A 141 -18.19 16.13 -6.40
C THR A 141 -18.33 15.03 -7.42
N ASP A 142 -19.56 14.61 -7.69
CA ASP A 142 -19.81 13.59 -8.70
C ASP A 142 -19.33 14.07 -10.07
N GLN A 143 -18.54 13.24 -10.75
CA GLN A 143 -18.00 13.54 -12.06
C GLN A 143 -18.30 12.39 -13.01
N ASN A 144 -18.97 12.72 -14.10
CA ASN A 144 -19.11 11.84 -15.25
C ASN A 144 -18.07 12.26 -16.29
N PHE A 145 -17.09 11.39 -16.53
CA PHE A 145 -16.03 11.63 -17.48
C PHE A 145 -16.39 11.14 -18.89
N GLY A 146 -17.54 10.50 -19.06
CA GLY A 146 -17.99 9.92 -20.32
C GLY A 146 -17.35 8.56 -20.59
N THR A 147 -17.15 8.23 -21.86
CA THR A 147 -16.52 6.97 -22.27
C THR A 147 -15.02 7.14 -22.35
N LEU A 148 -14.28 6.34 -21.57
CA LEU A 148 -12.83 6.25 -21.67
C LEU A 148 -12.46 5.25 -22.78
N LEU A 149 -11.67 5.69 -23.76
CA LEU A 149 -11.09 4.88 -24.82
C LEU A 149 -9.59 4.67 -24.56
N TYR A 150 -9.10 3.45 -24.77
CA TYR A 150 -7.67 3.11 -24.70
C TYR A 150 -7.36 1.88 -25.54
N GLY A 151 -6.12 1.76 -26.01
CA GLY A 151 -5.60 0.56 -26.66
C GLY A 151 -5.36 -0.56 -25.66
N ASP A 152 -5.78 -1.77 -26.00
CA ASP A 152 -5.58 -2.98 -25.20
C ASP A 152 -5.13 -4.14 -26.12
N PRO A 153 -3.82 -4.26 -26.39
CA PRO A 153 -3.29 -5.33 -27.23
C PRO A 153 -3.12 -6.65 -26.48
N PHE A 154 -3.47 -6.72 -25.20
CA PHE A 154 -3.14 -7.86 -24.36
C PHE A 154 -4.17 -9.00 -24.47
N PRO A 155 -3.75 -10.26 -24.26
CA PRO A 155 -4.68 -11.41 -24.27
C PRO A 155 -5.87 -11.19 -23.34
N SER A 156 -7.08 -11.50 -23.78
CA SER A 156 -8.32 -11.32 -22.98
C SER A 156 -8.34 -12.13 -21.67
N ALA A 157 -7.52 -13.19 -21.58
CA ALA A 157 -7.34 -13.98 -20.36
C ALA A 157 -6.60 -13.25 -19.24
N TRP A 158 -5.90 -12.15 -19.54
CA TRP A 158 -5.25 -11.31 -18.53
C TRP A 158 -6.26 -10.45 -17.79
N LEU A 159 -6.06 -10.27 -16.49
CA LEU A 159 -6.99 -9.51 -15.66
C LEU A 159 -6.87 -8.01 -15.98
N ARG A 160 -8.00 -7.34 -16.19
CA ARG A 160 -8.04 -5.87 -16.27
C ARG A 160 -8.39 -5.33 -14.90
N ILE A 161 -7.56 -4.42 -14.40
CA ILE A 161 -7.71 -3.80 -13.10
C ILE A 161 -7.95 -2.32 -13.30
N PHE A 162 -9.11 -1.85 -12.86
CA PHE A 162 -9.37 -0.44 -12.65
C PHE A 162 -8.98 -0.08 -11.23
N SER A 163 -8.25 1.00 -11.02
CA SER A 163 -7.93 1.49 -9.67
C SER A 163 -8.25 2.97 -9.52
N PHE A 164 -8.86 3.32 -8.40
CA PHE A 164 -9.14 4.69 -8.01
C PHE A 164 -8.78 4.92 -6.55
N CYS A 165 -8.01 5.98 -6.27
CA CYS A 165 -7.77 6.42 -4.91
C CYS A 165 -7.84 7.93 -4.78
N GLN A 166 -8.16 8.37 -3.57
CA GLN A 166 -8.03 9.74 -3.14
C GLN A 166 -6.92 9.86 -2.10
N LYS A 167 -6.17 10.95 -2.21
CA LYS A 167 -5.11 11.30 -1.28
C LYS A 167 -5.56 12.46 -0.43
N ALA A 168 -5.24 12.39 0.85
CA ALA A 168 -5.47 13.49 1.78
C ALA A 168 -4.25 13.73 2.66
N SER A 169 -4.16 14.94 3.22
CA SER A 169 -3.15 15.33 4.19
C SER A 169 -3.83 15.68 5.51
N LEU A 170 -3.44 14.99 6.57
CA LEU A 170 -3.84 15.27 7.94
C LEU A 170 -2.72 16.05 8.64
N GLN A 171 -3.04 17.16 9.28
CA GLN A 171 -2.06 17.98 10.00
C GLN A 171 -1.98 17.50 11.45
N ILE A 172 -0.87 16.87 11.84
CA ILE A 172 -0.71 16.26 13.17
C ILE A 172 0.18 17.16 14.04
N PRO A 173 -0.34 17.73 15.15
CA PRO A 173 0.48 18.52 16.05
C PRO A 173 1.48 17.63 16.79
N VAL A 174 2.70 18.13 17.01
CA VAL A 174 3.72 17.43 17.78
C VAL A 174 3.60 17.83 19.27
N PRO A 175 3.29 16.88 20.18
CA PRO A 175 3.14 17.16 21.60
C PRO A 175 4.34 17.88 22.21
N GLY A 176 4.08 18.88 23.05
CA GLY A 176 5.13 19.64 23.74
C GLY A 176 5.93 20.59 22.84
N SER A 177 5.52 20.76 21.58
CA SER A 177 6.13 21.69 20.63
C SER A 177 5.07 22.52 19.90
N GLY A 178 5.49 23.56 19.18
CA GLY A 178 4.64 24.29 18.23
C GLY A 178 4.63 23.69 16.81
N ALA A 179 5.32 22.57 16.58
CA ALA A 179 5.46 21.99 15.25
C ALA A 179 4.22 21.18 14.83
N ILE A 180 3.99 21.14 13.52
CA ILE A 180 2.92 20.36 12.88
C ILE A 180 3.57 19.52 11.79
N VAL A 181 3.25 18.22 11.77
CA VAL A 181 3.76 17.28 10.77
C VAL A 181 2.61 16.86 9.86
N PRO A 182 2.74 17.04 8.52
CA PRO A 182 1.75 16.52 7.59
C PRO A 182 1.84 14.99 7.53
N PHE A 183 0.70 14.32 7.66
CA PHE A 183 0.57 12.88 7.53
C PHE A 183 -0.30 12.56 6.31
N LEU A 184 0.24 11.79 5.37
CA LEU A 184 -0.45 11.47 4.13
C LEU A 184 -1.32 10.23 4.28
N LEU A 185 -2.54 10.34 3.75
CA LEU A 185 -3.55 9.29 3.73
C LEU A 185 -3.92 8.98 2.30
N VAL A 186 -4.21 7.71 2.04
CA VAL A 186 -4.72 7.25 0.76
C VAL A 186 -5.86 6.32 1.05
N ASP A 187 -7.06 6.64 0.59
CA ASP A 187 -8.20 5.72 0.58
C ASP A 187 -8.47 5.36 -0.87
N GLY A 188 -8.79 4.10 -1.15
CA GLY A 188 -8.88 3.66 -2.54
C GLY A 188 -9.41 2.26 -2.73
N GLU A 189 -9.59 1.91 -3.99
CA GLU A 189 -10.05 0.62 -4.44
C GLU A 189 -9.47 0.22 -5.79
N SER A 190 -9.39 -1.08 -6.00
CA SER A 190 -9.11 -1.73 -7.26
C SER A 190 -10.20 -2.76 -7.55
N THR A 191 -10.79 -2.69 -8.74
CA THR A 191 -11.92 -3.52 -9.18
C THR A 191 -11.70 -3.98 -10.62
N ALA A 192 -12.60 -4.82 -11.12
CA ALA A 192 -12.72 -5.01 -12.57
C ALA A 192 -13.15 -3.69 -13.23
N LEU A 193 -13.09 -3.61 -14.56
CA LEU A 193 -13.55 -2.41 -15.27
C LEU A 193 -14.98 -2.04 -14.82
N PRO A 194 -15.22 -0.78 -14.38
CA PRO A 194 -16.48 -0.41 -13.78
C PRO A 194 -17.61 -0.40 -14.81
N THR A 195 -18.79 -0.87 -14.40
CA THR A 195 -20.02 -0.84 -15.20
C THR A 195 -21.01 0.23 -14.70
N GLY A 196 -20.60 1.06 -13.74
CA GLY A 196 -21.41 2.09 -13.11
C GLY A 196 -20.53 3.07 -12.30
N PRO A 197 -21.15 4.03 -11.59
CA PRO A 197 -20.41 5.03 -10.81
C PRO A 197 -19.52 4.38 -9.74
N VAL A 198 -18.25 4.76 -9.72
CA VAL A 198 -17.25 4.31 -8.75
C VAL A 198 -17.47 5.04 -7.44
N ALA A 199 -17.73 4.30 -6.36
CA ALA A 199 -17.96 4.80 -5.02
C ALA A 199 -17.22 3.91 -4.01
N PRO A 200 -16.78 4.44 -2.86
CA PRO A 200 -15.95 3.67 -1.95
C PRO A 200 -16.61 2.36 -1.49
N LEU A 201 -15.89 1.25 -1.63
CA LEU A 201 -16.36 -0.06 -1.17
C LEU A 201 -16.29 -0.26 0.36
N VAL A 202 -15.48 0.54 1.07
CA VAL A 202 -15.30 0.44 2.52
C VAL A 202 -15.05 1.81 3.14
N SER A 203 -15.54 2.05 4.36
CA SER A 203 -15.19 3.23 5.15
C SER A 203 -14.13 2.91 6.21
N ALA A 204 -13.55 3.94 6.82
CA ALA A 204 -12.63 3.77 7.94
C ALA A 204 -13.28 3.06 9.15
N VAL A 205 -12.44 2.50 10.03
CA VAL A 205 -12.87 1.93 11.32
C VAL A 205 -13.51 3.02 12.20
N ARG A 206 -14.40 2.61 13.12
CA ARG A 206 -15.09 3.54 14.03
C ARG A 206 -14.64 3.35 15.47
N ASN A 207 -14.72 4.40 16.28
CA ASN A 207 -14.44 4.38 17.71
C ASN A 207 -13.13 3.63 18.08
N PRO A 208 -11.99 3.93 17.45
CA PRO A 208 -10.74 3.27 17.76
C PRO A 208 -10.25 3.67 19.16
N THR A 209 -9.72 2.70 19.89
CA THR A 209 -9.24 2.86 21.26
C THR A 209 -7.90 2.15 21.47
N ILE A 210 -7.13 2.67 22.42
CA ILE A 210 -5.90 2.09 22.94
C ILE A 210 -6.06 1.93 24.46
N ASN A 211 -5.98 0.69 24.95
CA ASN A 211 -6.22 0.36 26.36
C ASN A 211 -7.56 0.93 26.88
N GLY A 212 -8.59 0.95 26.02
CA GLY A 212 -9.92 1.49 26.34
C GLY A 212 -10.05 3.02 26.23
N VAL A 213 -8.97 3.75 25.95
CA VAL A 213 -8.99 5.21 25.75
C VAL A 213 -9.13 5.54 24.27
N SER A 214 -9.97 6.52 23.92
CA SER A 214 -10.18 6.95 22.54
C SER A 214 -8.87 7.41 21.86
N LEU A 215 -8.66 6.96 20.63
CA LEU A 215 -7.56 7.37 19.76
C LEU A 215 -7.87 8.63 18.95
N SER A 216 -9.06 9.20 19.06
CA SER A 216 -9.44 10.46 18.40
C SER A 216 -9.01 11.71 19.17
N VAL A 217 -8.42 11.54 20.36
CA VAL A 217 -7.91 12.64 21.19
C VAL A 217 -6.48 12.34 21.62
N PRO A 218 -5.60 13.36 21.72
CA PRO A 218 -4.25 13.14 22.23
C PRO A 218 -4.29 12.50 23.61
N THR A 219 -3.47 11.48 23.83
CA THR A 219 -3.50 10.71 25.08
C THR A 219 -2.11 10.30 25.53
N THR A 220 -1.97 10.02 26.83
CA THR A 220 -0.75 9.44 27.41
C THR A 220 -1.07 8.07 27.97
N ILE A 221 -0.28 7.07 27.57
CA ILE A 221 -0.40 5.70 28.07
C ILE A 221 0.78 5.37 28.99
N ASN A 222 0.51 4.68 30.10
CA ASN A 222 1.53 4.29 31.09
C ASN A 222 1.85 2.79 31.01
N SER A 223 1.69 2.19 29.83
CA SER A 223 1.91 0.77 29.57
C SER A 223 2.71 0.59 28.29
N THR A 224 3.63 -0.37 28.30
CA THR A 224 4.39 -0.79 27.12
C THR A 224 3.66 -1.85 26.30
N ALA A 225 2.72 -2.57 26.92
CA ALA A 225 1.76 -3.44 26.25
C ALA A 225 0.49 -2.65 25.91
N ILE A 226 0.05 -2.73 24.65
CA ILE A 226 -1.14 -2.02 24.19
C ILE A 226 -2.16 -3.00 23.64
N THR A 227 -3.43 -2.78 23.98
CA THR A 227 -4.57 -3.44 23.34
C THR A 227 -5.27 -2.41 22.47
N LEU A 228 -5.34 -2.72 21.17
CA LEU A 228 -6.07 -1.91 20.19
C LEU A 228 -7.46 -2.50 20.01
N SER A 229 -8.48 -1.66 19.95
CA SER A 229 -9.86 -2.10 19.72
C SER A 229 -10.66 -1.03 18.98
N TRP A 230 -11.54 -1.44 18.08
CA TRP A 230 -12.38 -0.55 17.27
C TRP A 230 -13.74 -1.21 16.99
N SER A 231 -14.64 -0.42 16.42
CA SER A 231 -15.89 -0.89 15.82
C SER A 231 -15.71 -1.03 14.30
N PRO A 232 -16.41 -1.99 13.65
CA PRO A 232 -16.39 -2.12 12.19
C PRO A 232 -16.78 -0.82 11.49
N PRO A 233 -16.34 -0.62 10.23
CA PRO A 233 -16.81 0.46 9.35
C PRO A 233 -18.34 0.61 9.29
N SER A 234 -18.82 1.80 8.92
CA SER A 234 -20.24 2.03 8.65
C SER A 234 -20.66 1.52 7.27
N SER A 235 -19.73 1.42 6.32
CA SER A 235 -19.95 0.84 5.00
C SER A 235 -18.84 -0.17 4.66
N GLY A 236 -19.22 -1.18 3.88
CA GLY A 236 -18.36 -2.32 3.55
C GLY A 236 -18.25 -3.34 4.69
N THR A 237 -17.79 -4.54 4.35
CA THR A 237 -17.47 -5.60 5.31
C THR A 237 -16.00 -5.97 5.13
N PRO A 238 -15.10 -5.44 5.96
CA PRO A 238 -13.67 -5.72 5.83
C PRO A 238 -13.38 -7.22 5.98
N THR A 239 -12.52 -7.72 5.11
CA THR A 239 -11.92 -9.06 5.19
C THR A 239 -10.77 -9.12 6.18
N SER A 240 -10.14 -7.97 6.43
CA SER A 240 -9.09 -7.80 7.42
C SER A 240 -8.98 -6.35 7.86
N TYR A 241 -8.25 -6.17 8.96
CA TYR A 241 -7.80 -4.88 9.45
C TYR A 241 -6.29 -4.91 9.56
N ALA A 242 -5.64 -3.77 9.34
CA ALA A 242 -4.23 -3.60 9.61
C ALA A 242 -4.01 -2.47 10.62
N ALA A 243 -3.01 -2.62 11.47
CA ALA A 243 -2.52 -1.59 12.37
C ALA A 243 -1.01 -1.41 12.15
N GLN A 244 -0.58 -0.17 12.08
CA GLN A 244 0.83 0.19 12.00
C GLN A 244 1.07 1.44 12.83
N LEU A 245 2.16 1.43 13.60
CA LEU A 245 2.56 2.59 14.36
C LEU A 245 3.49 3.43 13.51
N PHE A 246 3.41 4.72 13.74
CA PHE A 246 4.27 5.70 13.13
C PHE A 246 4.89 6.52 14.25
N VAL A 247 6.18 6.30 14.49
CA VAL A 247 6.92 6.85 15.62
C VAL A 247 7.51 8.20 15.24
N LEU A 248 7.30 9.20 16.09
CA LEU A 248 7.86 10.52 15.89
C LEU A 248 9.39 10.46 16.05
N GLY A 249 10.10 10.96 15.04
CA GLY A 249 11.55 11.12 15.06
C GLY A 249 11.98 12.43 14.41
N THR A 250 13.29 12.68 14.44
CA THR A 250 13.92 13.85 13.85
C THR A 250 14.79 13.42 12.68
N GLN A 251 14.62 14.06 11.52
CA GLN A 251 15.42 13.85 10.32
C GLN A 251 16.82 14.49 10.47
N PRO A 252 17.80 14.13 9.62
CA PRO A 252 19.14 14.73 9.66
C PRO A 252 19.16 16.27 9.50
N ASP A 253 18.14 16.84 8.87
CA ASP A 253 17.97 18.30 8.69
C ASP A 253 17.31 18.99 9.91
N GLY A 254 16.99 18.25 10.96
CA GLY A 254 16.33 18.74 12.18
C GLY A 254 14.81 18.81 12.10
N SER A 255 14.20 18.48 10.96
CA SER A 255 12.74 18.45 10.82
C SER A 255 12.14 17.21 11.49
N MET A 256 10.89 17.31 11.95
CA MET A 256 10.19 16.20 12.60
C MET A 256 9.38 15.40 11.58
N LEU A 257 9.43 14.08 11.67
CA LEU A 257 8.66 13.18 10.81
C LEU A 257 8.20 11.95 11.61
N TYR A 258 7.09 11.37 11.17
CA TYR A 258 6.59 10.10 11.70
C TYR A 258 7.11 8.94 10.85
N PHE A 259 7.85 8.01 11.44
CA PHE A 259 8.48 6.86 10.77
C PHE A 259 7.70 5.57 11.02
N PRO A 260 7.48 4.72 10.00
CA PRO A 260 6.65 3.54 10.12
C PRO A 260 7.32 2.42 10.92
N SER A 261 6.55 1.70 11.72
CA SER A 261 6.93 0.42 12.36
C SER A 261 6.54 -0.77 11.49
N GLU A 262 6.70 -2.00 12.01
CA GLU A 262 6.03 -3.15 11.42
C GLU A 262 4.52 -2.99 11.40
N LYS A 263 3.89 -3.63 10.40
CA LYS A 263 2.45 -3.65 10.19
C LYS A 263 1.89 -5.00 10.63
N PHE A 264 0.77 -4.98 11.35
CA PHE A 264 0.11 -6.16 11.87
C PHE A 264 -1.32 -6.24 11.35
N SER A 265 -1.77 -7.43 10.97
CA SER A 265 -3.12 -7.64 10.43
C SER A 265 -3.92 -8.67 11.22
N THR A 266 -5.24 -8.53 11.21
CA THR A 266 -6.19 -9.40 11.93
C THR A 266 -7.53 -9.42 11.22
N ALA A 267 -8.31 -10.50 11.35
CA ALA A 267 -9.72 -10.52 10.95
C ALA A 267 -10.66 -9.89 12.00
N LYS A 268 -10.17 -9.66 13.23
CA LYS A 268 -10.96 -9.22 14.38
C LYS A 268 -10.93 -7.70 14.54
N THR A 269 -11.87 -7.15 15.30
CA THR A 269 -11.88 -5.72 15.62
C THR A 269 -11.05 -5.35 16.86
N SER A 270 -10.12 -6.22 17.23
CA SER A 270 -9.16 -6.01 18.31
C SER A 270 -7.88 -6.77 18.03
N MET A 271 -6.76 -6.25 18.54
CA MET A 271 -5.47 -6.92 18.50
C MET A 271 -4.56 -6.44 19.63
N ILE A 272 -3.59 -7.29 19.98
CA ILE A 272 -2.44 -6.92 20.81
C ILE A 272 -1.23 -7.01 19.87
N PRO A 273 -0.74 -5.88 19.32
CA PRO A 273 0.41 -5.91 18.44
C PRO A 273 1.66 -6.32 19.24
N PRO A 274 2.53 -7.19 18.69
CA PRO A 274 3.76 -7.63 19.35
C PRO A 274 4.86 -6.56 19.24
N ILE A 275 4.57 -5.38 19.76
CA ILE A 275 5.47 -4.22 19.77
C ILE A 275 5.91 -3.90 21.20
N THR A 276 7.11 -3.35 21.35
CA THR A 276 7.59 -2.82 22.62
C THR A 276 7.71 -1.31 22.50
N LEU A 277 6.95 -0.58 23.32
CA LEU A 277 7.02 0.88 23.36
C LEU A 277 8.07 1.35 24.36
N GLN A 278 8.73 2.46 24.04
CA GLN A 278 9.71 3.11 24.91
C GLN A 278 9.10 4.28 25.67
N ALA A 279 9.48 4.45 26.94
CA ALA A 279 9.12 5.63 27.72
C ALA A 279 9.55 6.93 27.02
N GLY A 280 8.65 7.92 26.98
CA GLY A 280 8.87 9.21 26.31
C GLY A 280 8.62 9.18 24.80
N GLN A 281 8.37 8.02 24.20
CA GLN A 281 8.07 7.88 22.78
C GLN A 281 6.72 8.52 22.44
N VAL A 282 6.67 9.23 21.31
CA VAL A 282 5.43 9.74 20.72
C VAL A 282 5.18 8.98 19.43
N PHE A 283 3.94 8.54 19.20
CA PHE A 283 3.56 7.89 17.96
C PHE A 283 2.12 8.24 17.57
N VAL A 284 1.79 7.97 16.31
CA VAL A 284 0.42 7.88 15.82
C VAL A 284 0.15 6.48 15.31
N LEU A 285 -1.10 6.06 15.34
CA LEU A 285 -1.53 4.76 14.86
C LEU A 285 -2.31 4.93 13.56
N LEU A 286 -1.90 4.22 12.51
CA LEU A 286 -2.68 4.03 11.30
C LEU A 286 -3.48 2.73 11.43
N LEU A 287 -4.80 2.82 11.40
CA LEU A 287 -5.71 1.70 11.30
C LEU A 287 -6.35 1.67 9.91
N THR A 288 -6.23 0.56 9.22
CA THR A 288 -6.77 0.38 7.87
C THR A 288 -7.83 -0.71 7.88
N ALA A 289 -9.04 -0.41 7.42
CA ALA A 289 -10.04 -1.41 7.07
C ALA A 289 -9.79 -1.89 5.64
N GLN A 290 -9.74 -3.20 5.40
CA GLN A 290 -9.37 -3.76 4.10
C GLN A 290 -10.39 -4.78 3.58
N ILE A 291 -10.79 -4.62 2.32
CA ILE A 291 -11.49 -5.63 1.52
C ILE A 291 -10.47 -6.21 0.54
N ASP A 292 -10.46 -7.53 0.43
CA ASP A 292 -9.76 -8.27 -0.61
C ASP A 292 -10.62 -9.47 -0.98
N GLY A 293 -10.95 -9.62 -2.26
CA GLY A 293 -11.90 -10.61 -2.74
C GLY A 293 -11.49 -12.07 -2.50
N LEU A 294 -10.21 -12.33 -2.21
CA LEU A 294 -9.69 -13.68 -1.99
C LEU A 294 -8.84 -13.83 -0.73
N ALA A 295 -8.38 -12.74 -0.13
CA ALA A 295 -7.55 -12.83 1.07
C ALA A 295 -8.35 -13.36 2.26
N ASN A 296 -7.68 -14.23 3.00
CA ASN A 296 -8.11 -14.59 4.33
C ASN A 296 -6.90 -14.44 5.24
N VAL A 297 -6.86 -13.39 6.04
CA VAL A 297 -5.68 -13.05 6.85
C VAL A 297 -5.28 -14.17 7.82
N GLU A 298 -6.23 -15.01 8.25
CA GLU A 298 -5.98 -16.08 9.22
C GLU A 298 -5.46 -17.39 8.58
N SER A 299 -5.76 -17.64 7.30
CA SER A 299 -5.45 -18.94 6.66
C SER A 299 -4.70 -18.82 5.34
N ARG A 300 -4.86 -17.70 4.63
CA ARG A 300 -4.33 -17.45 3.28
C ARG A 300 -4.03 -15.95 3.09
N PRO A 301 -3.14 -15.34 3.89
CA PRO A 301 -2.89 -13.89 3.85
C PRO A 301 -2.28 -13.41 2.52
N ASN A 302 -1.62 -14.31 1.78
CA ASN A 302 -0.94 -14.00 0.52
C ASN A 302 -1.75 -14.39 -0.73
N ARG A 303 -3.07 -14.54 -0.60
CA ARG A 303 -3.97 -14.73 -1.75
C ARG A 303 -4.74 -13.44 -1.91
N SER A 304 -4.56 -12.74 -3.03
CA SER A 304 -5.25 -11.47 -3.28
C SER A 304 -6.16 -11.58 -4.49
N GLY A 305 -7.30 -10.90 -4.44
CA GLY A 305 -8.32 -10.93 -5.49
C GLY A 305 -9.13 -9.63 -5.50
N LEU A 306 -9.69 -9.31 -6.67
CA LEU A 306 -10.62 -8.19 -6.79
C LEU A 306 -11.99 -8.55 -6.17
N PRO A 307 -12.71 -7.58 -5.58
CA PRO A 307 -12.28 -6.21 -5.37
C PRO A 307 -11.26 -6.12 -4.23
N ILE A 308 -10.38 -5.13 -4.34
CA ILE A 308 -9.48 -4.70 -3.28
C ILE A 308 -9.92 -3.30 -2.88
N ALA A 309 -10.08 -3.02 -1.60
CA ALA A 309 -10.40 -1.67 -1.13
C ALA A 309 -9.86 -1.42 0.26
N TYR A 310 -9.57 -0.15 0.55
CA TYR A 310 -9.06 0.24 1.85
C TYR A 310 -9.45 1.67 2.22
N ALA A 311 -9.69 1.85 3.51
CA ALA A 311 -9.95 3.16 4.11
C ALA A 311 -9.26 3.28 5.46
N ASN A 312 -8.75 4.46 5.76
CA ASN A 312 -7.83 4.66 6.87
C ASN A 312 -8.37 5.56 7.97
N PHE A 313 -7.91 5.28 9.19
CA PHE A 313 -8.00 6.15 10.35
C PHE A 313 -6.59 6.37 10.91
N VAL A 314 -6.27 7.62 11.24
CA VAL A 314 -5.03 8.01 11.93
C VAL A 314 -5.39 8.54 13.31
N SER A 315 -4.74 8.01 14.34
CA SER A 315 -4.96 8.50 15.70
C SER A 315 -4.43 9.91 15.90
N ALA A 316 -4.92 10.56 16.94
CA ALA A 316 -4.18 11.64 17.57
C ALA A 316 -2.82 11.14 18.11
N PRO A 317 -1.87 12.04 18.38
CA PRO A 317 -0.60 11.69 19.00
C PRO A 317 -0.81 10.97 20.34
N VAL A 318 -0.13 9.85 20.51
CA VAL A 318 -0.06 9.07 21.74
C VAL A 318 1.33 9.21 22.31
N THR A 319 1.43 9.65 23.56
CA THR A 319 2.69 9.71 24.31
C THR A 319 2.79 8.52 25.25
N VAL A 320 3.95 7.88 25.30
CA VAL A 320 4.24 6.82 26.28
C VAL A 320 4.84 7.47 27.53
N GLY A 321 4.14 7.36 28.65
CA GLY A 321 4.55 7.94 29.93
C GLY A 321 5.84 7.30 30.49
N SER A 322 6.46 8.00 31.43
CA SER A 322 7.73 7.61 32.07
C SER A 322 7.65 6.37 32.97
N SER A 323 6.44 5.91 33.30
CA SER A 323 6.21 4.71 34.12
C SER A 323 5.98 3.43 33.31
N GLY A 324 6.14 3.47 31.98
CA GLY A 324 6.18 2.29 31.13
C GLY A 324 7.45 1.48 31.42
N VAL A 325 7.47 0.71 32.50
CA VAL A 325 8.53 -0.26 32.76
C VAL A 325 8.50 -1.23 31.59
N GLY A 326 9.59 -1.31 30.83
CA GLY A 326 9.73 -2.30 29.77
C GLY A 326 9.44 -3.68 30.34
N MET A 327 8.71 -4.52 29.61
CA MET A 327 8.69 -5.94 29.95
C MET A 327 10.14 -6.42 29.91
N VAL A 328 10.72 -6.63 31.09
CA VAL A 328 11.93 -7.43 31.21
C VAL A 328 11.48 -8.85 30.94
N ILE A 329 11.66 -9.31 29.70
CA ILE A 329 11.65 -10.74 29.43
C ILE A 329 12.86 -11.28 30.19
N HIS A 330 12.62 -11.91 31.34
CA HIS A 330 13.60 -12.76 31.98
C HIS A 330 13.77 -13.99 31.09
N GLY A 331 14.54 -13.84 30.01
CA GLY A 331 15.13 -14.97 29.34
C GLY A 331 15.98 -15.70 30.37
N ASP A 332 15.77 -17.00 30.53
CA ASP A 332 16.65 -17.83 31.33
C ASP A 332 18.07 -17.64 30.78
N ALA A 333 18.93 -16.99 31.56
CA ALA A 333 20.31 -16.71 31.17
C ALA A 333 21.03 -18.02 30.79
N ALA A 334 20.66 -19.15 31.41
CA ALA A 334 21.19 -20.47 31.07
C ALA A 334 20.75 -20.95 29.68
N ALA A 335 19.58 -20.54 29.19
CA ALA A 335 19.11 -20.88 27.84
C ALA A 335 19.84 -20.05 26.76
N ALA A 336 20.08 -18.77 27.01
CA ALA A 336 20.88 -17.92 26.12
C ALA A 336 22.35 -18.36 26.08
N GLU A 337 22.92 -18.73 27.23
CA GLU A 337 24.28 -19.23 27.34
C GLU A 337 24.46 -20.58 26.62
N ARG A 338 23.45 -21.46 26.61
CA ARG A 338 23.45 -22.70 25.82
C ARG A 338 23.40 -22.50 24.31
N ILE A 339 22.82 -21.41 23.83
CA ILE A 339 22.76 -21.08 22.39
C ILE A 339 24.05 -20.41 21.94
N LEU A 340 24.68 -19.62 22.82
CA LEU A 340 25.88 -18.85 22.52
C LEU A 340 27.18 -19.60 22.81
N THR A 341 27.14 -20.72 23.56
CA THR A 341 28.31 -21.60 23.68
C THR A 341 28.45 -22.44 22.41
N PRO A 342 29.55 -22.28 21.65
CA PRO A 342 29.84 -23.16 20.53
C PRO A 342 29.94 -24.59 21.06
N GLN A 343 29.02 -25.46 20.65
CA GLN A 343 29.20 -26.89 20.86
C GLN A 343 30.49 -27.29 20.16
N PRO A 344 31.46 -27.94 20.83
CA PRO A 344 32.62 -28.48 20.15
C PRO A 344 32.11 -29.46 19.09
N ILE A 345 32.50 -29.21 17.83
CA ILE A 345 32.25 -30.12 16.72
C ILE A 345 32.81 -31.47 17.16
N SER A 346 31.95 -32.47 17.33
CA SER A 346 32.39 -33.84 17.60
C SER A 346 33.36 -34.23 16.49
N GLU A 347 34.57 -34.64 16.86
CA GLU A 347 35.56 -35.13 15.90
C GLU A 347 34.89 -36.13 14.94
N PRO A 348 35.11 -35.99 13.62
CA PRO A 348 34.61 -36.96 12.68
C PRO A 348 35.20 -38.34 13.02
N PRO A 349 34.40 -39.42 12.94
CA PRO A 349 34.90 -40.76 13.23
C PRO A 349 36.09 -41.08 12.30
N PRO A 350 37.10 -41.83 12.80
CA PRO A 350 38.29 -42.15 12.03
C PRO A 350 37.92 -42.81 10.70
N ILE A 351 38.53 -42.30 9.63
CA ILE A 351 38.36 -42.80 8.26
C ILE A 351 38.80 -44.28 8.25
N TRP A 352 37.87 -45.18 7.92
CA TRP A 352 38.16 -46.60 7.74
C TRP A 352 39.17 -46.76 6.60
N HIS A 353 40.40 -47.17 6.94
CA HIS A 353 41.41 -47.59 5.97
C HIS A 353 40.94 -48.87 5.28
N LEU A 354 40.65 -48.79 3.98
CA LEU A 354 40.35 -49.94 3.13
C LEU A 354 41.68 -50.57 2.67
N GLU A 355 42.10 -51.67 3.32
CA GLU A 355 43.27 -52.45 2.90
C GLU A 355 42.87 -53.40 1.75
N VAL A 356 43.25 -53.06 0.52
CA VAL A 356 43.05 -53.93 -0.65
C VAL A 356 44.23 -54.88 -0.76
N ARG A 357 44.06 -56.14 -0.35
CA ARG A 357 45.01 -57.22 -0.66
C ARG A 357 44.66 -57.88 -1.99
N ARG A 358 45.64 -57.95 -2.90
CA ARG A 358 45.52 -58.71 -4.14
C ARG A 358 45.61 -60.21 -3.85
N PRO A 359 44.77 -61.06 -4.45
CA PRO A 359 44.94 -62.51 -4.39
C PRO A 359 46.18 -62.93 -5.18
N GLN A 360 46.93 -63.91 -4.65
CA GLN A 360 47.89 -64.71 -5.41
C GLN A 360 47.16 -65.79 -6.21
#